data_AF-A0A2H5WU59-F1
#
_entry.id   AF-A0A2H5WU59-F1
#
_cell.length_a   1.000
_cell.length_b   1.000
_cell.length_c   1.000
_cell.angle_alpha   90.00
_cell.angle_beta   90.00
_cell.angle_gamma   90.00
#
_symmetry.space_group_name_H-M   'P 1'
#
loop_
_entity.id
_entity.type
_entity.pdbx_description
1 polymer ?
#
loop_
_entity_poly.entity_id
_entity_poly.type
_entity_poly.pdbx_seq_one_letter_code
_entity_poly.pdbx_strand_id
1 'polypeptide(L)' 'METQYKLTERERSAIRLFAEGLTPEQVAEQMAITTEQVEQITMTVLHKLFAGSVLTTTQASETLAEELVGV' A
#
# COMPACT_ATOMS: atom_id res chain seq x y z
N MET A 1 16.60 -10.66 -2.70
CA MET A 1 16.11 -9.66 -1.72
C MET A 1 14.61 -9.73 -1.75
N GLU A 2 13.98 -10.26 -0.71
CA GLU A 2 12.51 -10.26 -0.60
C GLU A 2 12.05 -8.84 -0.33
N THR A 3 11.55 -8.16 -1.35
CA THR A 3 10.93 -6.85 -1.19
C THR A 3 9.61 -7.06 -0.45
N GLN A 4 9.58 -6.80 0.85
CA GLN A 4 8.32 -6.84 1.61
C GLN A 4 7.44 -5.68 1.15
N TYR A 5 6.52 -5.97 0.22
CA TYR A 5 5.45 -5.05 -0.23
C TYR A 5 4.37 -4.80 0.83
N LYS A 6 4.57 -5.32 2.06
CA LYS A 6 3.64 -5.16 3.16
C LYS A 6 3.78 -3.75 3.75
N LEU A 7 2.64 -3.08 3.90
CA LEU A 7 2.58 -1.81 4.62
C LEU A 7 2.88 -2.04 6.10
N THR A 8 3.72 -1.19 6.67
CA THR A 8 3.91 -1.09 8.11
C THR A 8 2.67 -0.50 8.76
N GLU A 9 2.53 -0.65 10.07
CA GLU A 9 1.39 -0.07 10.80
C GLU A 9 1.35 1.45 10.67
N ARG A 10 2.51 2.10 10.68
CA ARG A 10 2.63 3.55 10.50
C ARG A 10 2.16 4.01 9.12
N GLU A 11 2.54 3.28 8.08
CA GLU A 11 2.10 3.54 6.70
C GLU A 11 0.59 3.32 6.53
N ARG A 12 0.05 2.27 7.15
CA ARG A 12 -1.39 1.98 7.14
C ARG A 12 -2.19 3.08 7.84
N SER A 13 -1.72 3.56 8.98
CA SER A 13 -2.36 4.69 9.69
C SER A 13 -2.38 5.96 8.84
N ALA A 14 -1.27 6.30 8.17
CA ALA A 14 -1.22 7.46 7.28
C ALA A 14 -2.25 7.36 6.14
N ILE A 15 -2.31 6.21 5.46
CA ILE A 15 -3.30 5.97 4.39
C ILE A 15 -4.73 6.08 4.91
N ARG A 16 -5.00 5.54 6.10
CA ARG A 16 -6.34 5.61 6.70
C ARG A 16 -6.78 7.06 6.90
N LEU A 17 -5.89 7.90 7.44
CA LEU A 17 -6.20 9.33 7.64
C LEU A 17 -6.44 10.04 6.30
N PHE A 18 -5.66 9.73 5.26
CA PHE A 18 -5.94 10.24 3.91
C PHE A 18 -7.28 9.75 3.35
N ALA A 19 -7.65 8.49 3.58
CA ALA A 19 -8.93 7.93 3.15
C ALA A 19 -10.13 8.55 3.89
N GLU A 20 -9.92 9.05 5.11
CA GLU A 20 -10.89 9.84 5.87
C GLU A 20 -10.99 11.30 5.37
N GLY A 21 -10.16 11.69 4.39
CA GLY A 21 -10.21 13.00 3.71
C GLY A 21 -9.32 14.07 4.34
N LEU A 22 -8.39 13.70 5.23
CA LEU A 22 -7.49 14.65 5.89
C LEU A 22 -6.42 15.18 4.93
N THR A 23 -6.02 16.43 5.14
CA THR A 23 -4.90 17.05 4.42
C THR A 23 -3.55 16.59 4.97
N PRO A 24 -2.45 16.71 4.22
CA PRO A 24 -1.11 16.35 4.70
C PRO A 24 -0.71 17.01 6.03
N GLU A 25 -1.13 18.25 6.26
CA GLU A 25 -0.88 19.00 7.50
C GLU A 25 -1.64 18.40 8.68
N GLN A 26 -2.90 18.01 8.47
CA GLN A 26 -3.72 17.37 9.50
C GLN A 26 -3.22 15.96 9.82
N VAL A 27 -2.75 15.22 8.81
CA VAL A 27 -2.09 13.93 8.99
C VAL A 27 -0.80 14.10 9.80
N ALA A 28 0.01 15.12 9.49
CA ALA A 28 1.23 15.44 10.21
C ALA A 28 0.95 15.73 11.69
N GLU A 29 -0.07 16.55 11.96
CA GLU A 29 -0.52 16.86 13.32
C GLU A 29 -0.98 15.60 14.07
N GLN A 30 -1.87 14.80 13.49
CA GLN A 30 -2.38 13.58 14.14
C GLN A 30 -1.31 12.53 14.41
N MET A 31 -0.30 12.44 13.54
CA MET A 31 0.80 11.49 13.67
C MET A 31 2.00 12.05 14.43
N ALA A 32 1.92 13.30 14.91
CA ALA A 32 2.98 14.04 15.60
C ALA A 32 4.32 14.06 14.82
N ILE A 33 4.24 14.30 13.51
CA ILE A 33 5.37 14.26 12.56
C ILE A 33 5.37 15.53 11.69
N THR A 34 6.38 15.71 10.86
CA THR A 34 6.42 16.84 9.92
C THR A 34 5.66 16.52 8.63
N THR A 35 5.18 17.55 7.93
CA THR A 35 4.56 17.39 6.60
C THR A 35 5.51 16.73 5.60
N GLU A 36 6.81 17.04 5.67
CA GLU A 36 7.84 16.38 4.86
C GLU A 36 7.89 14.86 5.14
N GLN A 37 7.78 14.45 6.41
CA GLN A 37 7.70 13.03 6.76
C GLN A 37 6.41 12.38 6.23
N VAL A 38 5.30 13.11 6.19
CA VAL A 38 4.05 12.63 5.57
C VAL A 38 4.23 12.41 4.07
N GLU A 39 4.89 13.32 3.37
CA GLU A 39 5.19 13.17 1.94
C GLU A 39 6.09 11.94 1.68
N GLN A 40 7.13 11.74 2.49
CA GLN A 40 8.00 10.56 2.40
C GLN A 40 7.24 9.25 2.65
N ILE A 41 6.37 9.22 3.66
CA ILE A 41 5.51 8.06 3.94
C ILE A 41 4.60 7.81 2.73
N THR A 42 4.01 8.85 2.16
CA THR A 42 3.12 8.75 0.99
C THR A 42 3.87 8.18 -0.22
N MET A 43 5.06 8.69 -0.53
CA MET A 43 5.90 8.14 -1.60
C MET A 43 6.24 6.66 -1.37
N THR A 44 6.61 6.31 -0.14
CA THR A 44 6.95 4.91 0.22
C THR A 44 5.75 3.99 0.08
N VAL A 45 4.58 4.42 0.53
CA VAL A 45 3.31 3.73 0.38
C VAL A 45 2.98 3.52 -1.10
N LEU A 46 3.00 4.59 -1.90
CA LEU A 46 2.71 4.51 -3.33
C LEU A 46 3.67 3.55 -4.01
N HIS A 47 4.97 3.62 -3.69
CA HIS A 47 5.95 2.69 -4.21
C HIS A 47 5.60 1.24 -3.82
N LYS A 48 5.25 0.95 -2.56
CA LYS A 48 4.87 -0.40 -2.13
C LYS A 48 3.60 -0.92 -2.83
N LEU A 49 2.57 -0.08 -2.96
CA LEU A 49 1.30 -0.45 -3.59
C LEU A 49 1.45 -0.65 -5.11
N PHE A 50 2.16 0.24 -5.80
CA PHE A 50 2.30 0.19 -7.24
C PHE A 50 3.45 -0.72 -7.71
N ALA A 51 4.54 -0.85 -6.96
CA ALA A 51 5.56 -1.87 -7.26
C ALA A 51 5.01 -3.29 -7.04
N GLY A 52 4.12 -3.49 -6.06
CA GLY A 52 3.36 -4.72 -5.91
C GLY A 52 2.43 -4.98 -7.12
N SER A 53 1.79 -3.93 -7.65
CA SER A 53 0.90 -3.99 -8.82
C SER A 53 1.61 -4.43 -10.11
N VAL A 54 2.84 -3.94 -10.35
CA VAL A 54 3.63 -4.38 -11.52
C VAL A 54 3.93 -5.88 -11.44
N LEU A 55 4.22 -6.41 -10.25
CA LEU A 55 4.51 -7.84 -10.06
C LEU A 55 3.26 -8.73 -10.13
N THR A 56 2.10 -8.27 -9.66
CA THR A 56 0.84 -9.04 -9.76
C THR A 56 0.27 -9.12 -11.18
N THR A 57 0.69 -8.26 -12.12
CA THR A 57 0.34 -8.45 -13.54
C THR A 57 1.20 -9.50 -14.25
N THR A 58 2.37 -9.83 -13.70
CA THR A 58 3.26 -10.88 -14.26
C THR A 58 3.12 -12.24 -13.57
N GLN A 59 2.61 -12.27 -12.34
CA GLN A 59 2.17 -13.52 -11.72
C GLN A 59 0.77 -13.81 -12.21
N ALA A 60 0.70 -14.45 -13.38
CA ALA A 60 -0.50 -15.09 -13.88
C ALA A 60 -1.18 -15.83 -12.72
N SER A 61 -2.48 -15.57 -12.56
CA SER A 61 -3.38 -16.39 -11.77
C SER A 61 -3.30 -17.84 -12.29
N GLU A 62 -2.43 -18.65 -11.69
CA GLU A 62 -2.41 -20.12 -11.85
C GLU A 62 -3.33 -20.81 -10.83
N THR A 63 -4.35 -20.12 -10.30
CA THR A 63 -5.20 -20.66 -9.24
C THR A 63 -6.69 -20.71 -9.58
N LEU A 64 -7.06 -20.69 -10.87
CA LEU A 64 -8.46 -20.86 -11.31
C LEU A 64 -8.60 -21.82 -12.51
N ALA A 65 -7.83 -22.92 -12.56
CA ALA A 65 -7.96 -23.93 -13.61
C ALA A 65 -8.36 -25.34 -13.14
N GLU A 66 -8.35 -25.65 -11.84
CA GLU A 66 -8.62 -27.03 -11.38
C GLU A 66 -10.08 -27.34 -10.98
N GLU A 67 -11.00 -26.37 -10.99
CA GLU A 67 -12.39 -26.62 -10.55
C GLU A 67 -13.42 -26.86 -11.68
N LEU A 68 -12.98 -27.21 -12.90
CA LEU A 68 -13.90 -27.47 -14.02
C LEU A 68 -13.76 -28.84 -14.73
N VAL A 69 -13.00 -29.79 -14.19
CA VAL A 69 -13.06 -31.19 -14.67
C VAL A 69 -13.75 -32.06 -13.62
N GLY A 70 -15.05 -31.82 -13.51
CA GLY A 70 -15.99 -32.61 -12.71
C GLY A 70 -17.33 -32.72 -13.43
N VAL A 71 -17.32 -33.28 -14.65
CA VAL A 71 -18.50 -33.81 -15.34
C VAL A 71 -18.14 -35.14 -15.97
#